data_AF-A0AA49Q278-F1
#
_entry.id   AF-A0AA49Q278-F1
#
_cell.length_a   1.000
_cell.length_b   1.000
_cell.length_c   1.000
_cell.angle_alpha   90.00
_cell.angle_beta   90.00
_cell.angle_gamma   90.00
#
_symmetry.space_group_name_H-M   'P 1'
#
loop_
_entity.id
_entity.type
_entity.pdbx_description
1 polymer ?
#
loop_
_entity_poly.entity_id
_entity_poly.type
_entity_poly.pdbx_seq_one_letter_code
_entity_poly.pdbx_strand_id
1 'polypeptide(L)'
;MPLAYIILSITGLFVLFGFAHRVLDRMKMTDTWALIIIIGMIIGTFLPAIPLGKKMSINIGGAIIPAAVAVYLFIKAERGAERTNALVSSILAGTAVFLAGRLLPSEPEAMFIEPNYVYGIVSGLIAYLFGRSRRCAFIAGVMGVILSDVAQGLINIILARPGTISVGGAGAFDTVVISMIVAVFFSEILGETREKIQGGTAKKNTEPHLTSSLLSENEIKAIKEKYRKKDSDDDEK
;
A
#
# COMPACT_ATOMS: atom_id res chain seq x y z
N MET A 1 -26.41 0.58 -2.10
CA MET A 1 -25.34 0.68 -3.12
C MET A 1 -24.02 0.53 -2.39
N PRO A 2 -23.12 -0.39 -2.78
CA PRO A 2 -21.84 -0.58 -2.12
C PRO A 2 -21.05 0.74 -2.07
N LEU A 3 -20.57 1.10 -0.87
CA LEU A 3 -19.87 2.37 -0.64
C LEU A 3 -18.60 2.49 -1.49
N ALA A 4 -18.00 1.36 -1.86
CA ALA A 4 -16.83 1.29 -2.74
C ALA A 4 -17.03 2.03 -4.05
N TYR A 5 -18.19 1.93 -4.70
CA TYR A 5 -18.38 2.59 -5.99
C TYR A 5 -18.30 4.11 -5.87
N ILE A 6 -18.82 4.67 -4.77
CA ILE A 6 -18.74 6.09 -4.47
C ILE A 6 -17.28 6.46 -4.19
N ILE A 7 -16.59 5.70 -3.33
CA ILE A 7 -15.18 5.95 -2.98
C ILE A 7 -14.28 5.88 -4.21
N LEU A 8 -14.45 4.87 -5.06
CA LEU A 8 -13.69 4.70 -6.30
C LEU A 8 -13.99 5.81 -7.30
N SER A 9 -15.24 6.26 -7.42
CA SER A 9 -15.61 7.37 -8.30
C SER A 9 -14.96 8.67 -7.83
N ILE A 10 -15.02 8.97 -6.53
CA ILE A 10 -14.35 10.14 -5.94
C ILE A 10 -12.83 10.04 -6.11
N THR A 11 -12.25 8.86 -5.89
CA THR A 11 -10.83 8.62 -6.11
C THR A 11 -10.45 8.85 -7.56
N GLY A 12 -11.26 8.36 -8.51
CA GLY A 12 -11.08 8.62 -9.94
C GLY A 12 -11.10 10.10 -10.29
N LEU A 13 -12.02 10.88 -9.69
CA LEU A 13 -12.03 12.34 -9.82
C LEU A 13 -10.74 12.98 -9.28
N PHE A 14 -10.25 12.55 -8.11
CA PHE A 14 -8.98 13.04 -7.57
C PHE A 14 -7.79 12.74 -8.49
N VAL A 15 -7.78 11.58 -9.15
CA VAL A 15 -6.76 11.24 -10.15
C VAL A 15 -6.89 12.11 -11.39
N LEU A 16 -8.10 12.31 -11.92
CA LEU A 16 -8.35 13.15 -13.10
C LEU A 16 -7.94 14.61 -12.90
N PHE A 17 -8.19 15.16 -11.71
CA PHE A 17 -7.80 16.52 -11.35
C PHE A 17 -6.33 16.63 -10.91
N GLY A 18 -5.57 15.53 -10.89
CA GLY A 18 -4.14 15.52 -10.55
C GLY A 18 -3.83 15.61 -9.06
N PHE A 19 -4.84 15.58 -8.17
CA PHE A 19 -4.63 15.62 -6.72
C PHE A 19 -3.91 14.37 -6.18
N ALA A 20 -4.07 13.23 -6.87
CA ALA A 20 -3.44 11.97 -6.50
C ALA A 20 -2.04 11.76 -7.13
N HIS A 21 -1.58 12.66 -8.01
CA HIS A 21 -0.37 12.47 -8.82
C HIS A 21 0.85 12.12 -7.97
N ARG A 22 1.06 12.86 -6.87
CA ARG A 22 2.18 12.63 -5.94
C ARG A 22 2.11 11.26 -5.25
N VAL A 23 0.92 10.82 -4.87
CA VAL A 23 0.70 9.51 -4.23
C VAL A 23 1.01 8.40 -5.23
N LEU A 24 0.48 8.53 -6.46
CA LEU A 24 0.65 7.57 -7.53
C LEU A 24 2.10 7.46 -8.01
N ASP A 25 2.81 8.57 -8.12
CA ASP A 25 4.25 8.60 -8.44
C ASP A 25 5.08 7.86 -7.41
N ARG A 26 4.81 8.06 -6.11
CA ARG A 26 5.46 7.31 -5.03
C ARG A 26 5.11 5.82 -5.07
N MET A 27 3.99 5.46 -5.69
CA MET A 27 3.58 4.09 -5.98
C MET A 27 4.13 3.56 -7.32
N LYS A 28 4.87 4.37 -8.09
CA LYS A 28 5.36 4.03 -9.44
C LYS A 28 4.24 3.63 -10.40
N MET A 29 3.10 4.29 -10.27
CA MET A 29 1.89 4.10 -11.07
C MET A 29 1.53 5.43 -11.72
N THR A 30 1.17 5.41 -13.01
CA THR A 30 0.73 6.64 -13.69
C THR A 30 -0.76 6.87 -13.47
N ASP A 31 -1.19 8.13 -13.60
CA ASP A 31 -2.60 8.53 -13.45
C ASP A 31 -3.52 7.76 -14.41
N THR A 32 -3.08 7.54 -15.66
CA THR A 32 -3.83 6.75 -16.65
C THR A 32 -4.04 5.31 -16.19
N TRP A 33 -2.98 4.64 -15.70
CA TRP A 33 -3.08 3.28 -15.21
C TRP A 33 -3.99 3.20 -13.98
N ALA A 34 -3.90 4.18 -13.08
CA ALA A 34 -4.78 4.27 -11.91
C ALA A 34 -6.26 4.36 -12.32
N LEU A 35 -6.60 5.19 -13.32
CA LEU A 35 -7.97 5.28 -13.83
C LEU A 35 -8.46 3.99 -14.48
N ILE A 36 -7.62 3.34 -15.29
CA ILE A 36 -7.93 2.04 -15.90
C ILE A 36 -8.21 0.99 -14.81
N ILE A 37 -7.39 0.96 -13.77
CA ILE A 37 -7.58 0.05 -12.63
C ILE A 37 -8.90 0.35 -11.92
N ILE A 38 -9.20 1.61 -11.61
CA ILE A 38 -10.45 2.01 -10.95
C ILE A 38 -11.67 1.58 -11.76
N ILE A 39 -11.69 1.91 -13.06
CA ILE A 39 -12.78 1.51 -13.97
C ILE A 39 -12.86 -0.01 -14.08
N GLY A 40 -11.70 -0.68 -14.21
CA GLY A 40 -11.61 -2.13 -14.26
C GLY A 40 -12.15 -2.80 -13.01
N MET A 41 -11.89 -2.25 -11.82
CA MET A 41 -12.45 -2.74 -10.57
C MET A 41 -13.97 -2.61 -10.56
N ILE A 42 -14.51 -1.45 -10.96
CA ILE A 42 -15.95 -1.22 -11.02
C ILE A 42 -16.63 -2.17 -12.02
N ILE A 43 -16.10 -2.30 -13.24
CA ILE A 43 -16.68 -3.21 -14.24
C ILE A 43 -16.51 -4.67 -13.81
N GLY A 44 -15.36 -5.00 -13.23
CA GLY A 44 -15.00 -6.34 -12.80
C GLY A 44 -15.89 -6.90 -11.69
N THR A 45 -16.58 -6.07 -10.90
CA THR A 45 -17.54 -6.57 -9.91
C THR A 45 -18.83 -7.08 -10.54
N PHE A 46 -19.21 -6.59 -11.73
CA PHE A 46 -20.38 -7.06 -12.48
C PHE A 46 -20.11 -8.33 -13.29
N LEU A 47 -18.85 -8.71 -13.46
CA LEU A 47 -18.48 -9.96 -14.09
C LEU A 47 -18.73 -11.15 -13.15
N PRO A 48 -19.08 -12.33 -13.68
CA PRO A 48 -19.30 -13.52 -12.87
C PRO A 48 -18.02 -13.89 -12.11
N ALA A 49 -18.18 -14.20 -10.82
CA ALA A 49 -17.06 -14.65 -9.99
C ALA A 49 -16.51 -15.98 -10.51
N ILE A 50 -15.18 -16.11 -10.50
CA ILE A 50 -14.50 -17.31 -11.00
C ILE A 50 -14.53 -18.38 -9.90
N PRO A 51 -15.04 -19.59 -10.15
CA PRO A 51 -15.08 -20.64 -9.14
C PRO A 51 -13.66 -21.17 -8.82
N LEU A 52 -13.33 -21.24 -7.54
CA LEU A 52 -12.11 -21.83 -6.97
C LEU A 52 -12.43 -23.20 -6.34
N GLY A 53 -13.29 -23.97 -7.00
CA GLY A 53 -13.85 -25.22 -6.50
C GLY A 53 -15.34 -25.13 -6.19
N LYS A 54 -15.87 -26.07 -5.39
CA LYS A 54 -17.32 -26.18 -5.14
C LYS A 54 -17.88 -25.19 -4.11
N LYS A 55 -17.02 -24.67 -3.23
CA LYS A 55 -17.45 -23.86 -2.06
C LYS A 55 -16.84 -22.45 -2.03
N MET A 56 -15.99 -22.12 -2.99
CA MET A 56 -15.29 -20.84 -3.02
C MET A 56 -15.27 -20.29 -4.43
N SER A 57 -15.44 -18.99 -4.56
CA SER A 57 -15.24 -18.24 -5.80
C SER A 57 -14.42 -16.99 -5.52
N ILE A 58 -13.94 -16.33 -6.58
CA ILE A 58 -13.16 -15.10 -6.48
C ILE A 58 -13.73 -14.04 -7.41
N ASN A 59 -13.95 -12.83 -6.86
CA ASN A 59 -14.48 -11.71 -7.62
C ASN A 59 -13.35 -11.00 -8.40
N ILE A 60 -13.63 -10.63 -9.65
CA ILE A 60 -12.63 -9.99 -10.51
C ILE A 60 -12.31 -8.58 -10.02
N GLY A 61 -13.34 -7.75 -9.79
CA GLY A 61 -13.18 -6.36 -9.37
C GLY A 61 -12.70 -6.20 -7.93
N GLY A 62 -13.11 -7.09 -7.03
CA GLY A 62 -12.81 -6.98 -5.61
C GLY A 62 -11.66 -7.83 -5.10
N ALA A 63 -11.16 -8.81 -5.86
CA ALA A 63 -9.99 -9.57 -5.46
C ALA A 63 -8.91 -9.63 -6.54
N ILE A 64 -9.24 -10.04 -7.78
CA ILE A 64 -8.22 -10.29 -8.82
C ILE A 64 -7.50 -9.00 -9.22
N ILE A 65 -8.25 -7.96 -9.61
CA ILE A 65 -7.65 -6.71 -10.07
C ILE A 65 -6.83 -6.04 -8.94
N PRO A 66 -7.37 -5.86 -7.71
CA PRO A 66 -6.60 -5.34 -6.59
C PRO A 66 -5.35 -6.16 -6.28
N ALA A 67 -5.46 -7.50 -6.25
CA ALA A 67 -4.32 -8.38 -5.98
C ALA A 67 -3.26 -8.27 -7.08
N ALA A 68 -3.65 -8.17 -8.35
CA ALA A 68 -2.72 -7.97 -9.45
C ALA A 68 -1.92 -6.67 -9.29
N VAL A 69 -2.58 -5.58 -8.88
CA VAL A 69 -1.90 -4.31 -8.57
C VAL A 69 -0.97 -4.46 -7.38
N ALA A 70 -1.40 -5.15 -6.30
CA ALA A 70 -0.56 -5.42 -5.15
C ALA A 70 0.70 -6.22 -5.52
N VAL A 71 0.56 -7.25 -6.36
CA VAL A 71 1.68 -8.04 -6.88
C VAL A 71 2.62 -7.18 -7.73
N TYR A 72 2.08 -6.36 -8.64
CA TYR A 72 2.88 -5.42 -9.43
C TYR A 72 3.72 -4.49 -8.55
N LEU A 73 3.11 -3.89 -7.53
CA LEU A 73 3.80 -2.99 -6.60
C LEU A 73 4.85 -3.72 -5.76
N PHE A 74 4.56 -4.96 -5.36
CA PHE A 74 5.48 -5.82 -4.63
C PHE A 74 6.75 -6.12 -5.45
N ILE A 75 6.58 -6.47 -6.73
CA ILE A 75 7.70 -6.71 -7.65
C ILE A 75 8.52 -5.43 -7.84
N LYS A 76 7.85 -4.28 -7.99
CA LYS A 76 8.50 -2.98 -8.23
C LYS A 76 9.13 -2.34 -6.97
N ALA A 77 8.97 -2.97 -5.80
CA ALA A 77 9.65 -2.59 -4.58
C ALA A 77 11.17 -2.84 -4.73
N GLU A 78 11.96 -1.80 -4.49
CA GLU A 78 13.41 -1.79 -4.75
C GLU A 78 14.22 -2.37 -3.59
N ARG A 79 13.69 -2.29 -2.36
CA ARG A 79 14.39 -2.72 -1.14
C ARG A 79 13.77 -4.01 -0.61
N GLY A 80 14.61 -4.98 -0.27
CA GLY A 80 14.18 -6.24 0.36
C GLY A 80 13.37 -6.00 1.65
N ALA A 81 13.79 -5.04 2.48
CA ALA A 81 13.06 -4.67 3.69
C ALA A 81 11.62 -4.17 3.41
N GLU A 82 11.39 -3.49 2.28
CA GLU A 82 10.05 -3.03 1.89
C GLU A 82 9.15 -4.21 1.53
N ARG A 83 9.70 -5.22 0.83
CA ARG A 83 8.98 -6.46 0.51
C ARG A 83 8.62 -7.24 1.78
N THR A 84 9.56 -7.43 2.69
CA THR A 84 9.29 -8.12 3.96
C THR A 84 8.23 -7.38 4.79
N ASN A 85 8.30 -6.05 4.87
CA ASN A 85 7.28 -5.26 5.57
C ASN A 85 5.90 -5.41 4.92
N ALA A 86 5.81 -5.42 3.59
CA ALA A 86 4.54 -5.62 2.89
C ALA A 86 3.94 -7.00 3.23
N LEU A 87 4.74 -8.07 3.24
CA LEU A 87 4.28 -9.42 3.60
C LEU A 87 3.81 -9.48 5.06
N VAL A 88 4.64 -9.04 6.00
CA VAL A 88 4.31 -9.06 7.44
C VAL A 88 3.06 -8.22 7.71
N SER A 89 2.99 -7.01 7.14
CA SER A 89 1.83 -6.13 7.32
C SER A 89 0.56 -6.70 6.71
N SER A 90 0.65 -7.40 5.57
CA SER A 90 -0.51 -8.09 4.96
C SER A 90 -1.04 -9.18 5.88
N ILE A 91 -0.15 -9.99 6.47
CA ILE A 91 -0.52 -11.06 7.40
C ILE A 91 -1.15 -10.46 8.67
N LEU A 92 -0.57 -9.40 9.23
CA LEU A 92 -1.11 -8.73 10.41
C LEU A 92 -2.49 -8.11 10.14
N ALA A 93 -2.65 -7.41 9.02
CA ALA A 93 -3.93 -6.83 8.61
C ALA A 93 -4.99 -7.93 8.39
N GLY A 94 -4.64 -9.00 7.67
CA GLY A 94 -5.55 -10.11 7.45
C GLY A 94 -5.92 -10.85 8.73
N THR A 95 -4.98 -11.03 9.66
CA THR A 95 -5.26 -11.60 10.98
C THR A 95 -6.21 -10.70 11.77
N ALA A 96 -6.00 -9.39 11.74
CA ALA A 96 -6.86 -8.43 12.42
C ALA A 96 -8.30 -8.46 11.87
N VAL A 97 -8.48 -8.47 10.54
CA VAL A 97 -9.80 -8.58 9.91
C VAL A 97 -10.46 -9.90 10.24
N PHE A 98 -9.71 -10.99 10.16
CA PHE A 98 -10.21 -12.33 10.44
C PHE A 98 -10.69 -12.48 11.90
N LEU A 99 -9.95 -11.91 12.85
CA LEU A 99 -10.36 -11.87 14.26
C LEU A 99 -11.55 -10.91 14.46
N ALA A 100 -11.54 -9.75 13.81
CA ALA A 100 -12.66 -8.81 13.87
C ALA A 100 -13.97 -9.46 13.41
N GLY A 101 -13.93 -10.25 12.32
CA GLY A 101 -15.07 -11.03 11.84
C GLY A 101 -15.59 -12.12 12.78
N ARG A 102 -14.82 -12.48 13.82
CA ARG A 102 -15.24 -13.42 14.87
C ARG A 102 -15.70 -12.74 16.15
N LEU A 103 -15.16 -11.56 16.43
CA LEU A 103 -15.40 -10.82 17.67
C LEU A 103 -16.56 -9.84 17.52
N LEU A 104 -16.76 -9.29 16.33
CA LEU A 104 -17.82 -8.33 16.07
C LEU A 104 -19.13 -9.06 15.75
N PRO A 105 -20.27 -8.59 16.31
CA PRO A 105 -21.58 -9.03 15.90
C PRO A 105 -21.76 -8.95 14.38
N SER A 106 -22.12 -10.06 13.75
CA SER A 106 -22.35 -10.13 12.30
C SER A 106 -23.72 -9.61 11.87
N GLU A 107 -24.60 -9.32 12.84
CA GLU A 107 -25.96 -8.82 12.60
C GLU A 107 -25.94 -7.29 12.45
N PRO A 108 -26.36 -6.73 11.30
CA PRO A 108 -26.40 -5.29 11.09
C PRO A 108 -27.27 -4.55 12.11
N GLU A 109 -28.25 -5.22 12.72
CA GLU A 109 -29.15 -4.65 13.72
C GLU A 109 -28.47 -4.42 15.07
N ALA A 110 -27.37 -5.14 15.34
CA ALA A 110 -26.58 -4.99 16.56
C ALA A 110 -25.53 -3.87 16.47
N MET A 111 -25.36 -3.24 15.30
CA MET A 111 -24.32 -2.23 15.07
C MET A 111 -24.82 -1.03 14.28
N PHE A 112 -24.46 0.17 14.73
CA PHE A 112 -24.76 1.42 14.00
C PHE A 112 -23.99 1.57 12.67
N ILE A 113 -22.98 0.74 12.42
CA ILE A 113 -22.09 0.80 11.25
C ILE A 113 -22.01 -0.58 10.61
N GLU A 114 -22.07 -0.65 9.28
CA GLU A 114 -21.93 -1.91 8.54
C GLU A 114 -20.57 -2.58 8.86
N PRO A 115 -20.54 -3.86 9.27
CA PRO A 115 -19.30 -4.53 9.70
C PRO A 115 -18.17 -4.49 8.66
N ASN A 116 -18.51 -4.57 7.37
CA ASN A 116 -17.55 -4.50 6.27
C ASN A 116 -16.75 -3.18 6.26
N TYR A 117 -17.37 -2.07 6.70
CA TYR A 117 -16.67 -0.78 6.77
C TYR A 117 -15.69 -0.78 7.94
N VAL A 118 -16.09 -1.37 9.07
CA VAL A 118 -15.22 -1.53 10.25
C VAL A 118 -14.02 -2.42 9.88
N TYR A 119 -14.25 -3.55 9.21
CA TYR A 119 -13.19 -4.43 8.72
C TYR A 119 -12.23 -3.70 7.79
N GLY A 120 -12.75 -2.89 6.86
CA GLY A 120 -11.95 -2.12 5.92
C GLY A 120 -11.07 -1.09 6.64
N ILE A 121 -11.64 -0.33 7.58
CA ILE A 121 -10.93 0.66 8.37
C ILE A 121 -9.83 0.00 9.23
N VAL A 122 -10.16 -1.08 9.94
CA VAL A 122 -9.20 -1.83 10.77
C VAL A 122 -8.04 -2.34 9.92
N SER A 123 -8.33 -2.97 8.80
CA SER A 123 -7.32 -3.44 7.86
C SER A 123 -6.42 -2.30 7.36
N GLY A 124 -7.03 -1.20 6.92
CA GLY A 124 -6.31 -0.05 6.38
C GLY A 124 -5.40 0.61 7.42
N LEU A 125 -5.84 0.73 8.67
CA LEU A 125 -5.05 1.26 9.77
C LEU A 125 -3.86 0.36 10.11
N ILE A 126 -4.06 -0.95 10.23
CA ILE A 126 -2.97 -1.90 10.47
C ILE A 126 -1.98 -1.89 9.30
N ALA A 127 -2.47 -1.89 8.06
CA ALA A 127 -1.66 -1.81 6.86
C ALA A 127 -0.79 -0.54 6.84
N TYR A 128 -1.35 0.61 7.20
CA TYR A 128 -0.60 1.85 7.35
C TYR A 128 0.47 1.77 8.44
N LEU A 129 0.10 1.34 9.66
CA LEU A 129 0.97 1.34 10.84
C LEU A 129 2.24 0.50 10.62
N PHE A 130 2.10 -0.67 9.99
CA PHE A 130 3.20 -1.61 9.79
C PHE A 130 3.85 -1.48 8.40
N GLY A 131 3.11 -1.01 7.39
CA GLY A 131 3.61 -0.89 6.01
C GLY A 131 4.64 0.23 5.83
N ARG A 132 4.50 1.35 6.56
CA ARG A 132 5.43 2.51 6.59
C ARG A 132 5.67 3.26 5.26
N SER A 133 5.43 2.65 4.09
CA SER A 133 5.45 3.29 2.76
C SER A 133 4.07 3.20 2.10
N ARG A 134 3.80 4.09 1.12
CA ARG A 134 2.51 4.10 0.39
C ARG A 134 2.27 2.78 -0.34
N ARG A 135 3.32 2.24 -0.95
CA ARG A 135 3.28 0.93 -1.64
C ARG A 135 2.99 -0.21 -0.68
N CYS A 136 3.73 -0.31 0.42
CA CYS A 136 3.49 -1.34 1.42
C CYS A 136 2.10 -1.23 2.03
N ALA A 137 1.65 -0.01 2.34
CA ALA A 137 0.32 0.24 2.89
C ALA A 137 -0.78 -0.20 1.92
N PHE A 138 -0.66 0.13 0.63
CA PHE A 138 -1.58 -0.38 -0.39
C PHE A 138 -1.58 -1.91 -0.46
N ILE A 139 -0.40 -2.53 -0.59
CA ILE A 139 -0.27 -3.99 -0.69
C ILE A 139 -0.90 -4.67 0.52
N ALA A 140 -0.55 -4.21 1.73
CA ALA A 140 -1.07 -4.76 2.97
C ALA A 140 -2.57 -4.51 3.15
N GLY A 141 -3.07 -3.35 2.73
CA GLY A 141 -4.49 -3.02 2.79
C GLY A 141 -5.32 -3.94 1.89
N VAL A 142 -4.83 -4.24 0.68
CA VAL A 142 -5.51 -5.15 -0.25
C VAL A 142 -5.35 -6.60 0.20
N MET A 143 -4.11 -7.06 0.36
CA MET A 143 -3.80 -8.46 0.63
C MET A 143 -4.28 -8.89 2.01
N GLY A 144 -4.33 -8.00 3.00
CA GLY A 144 -4.89 -8.31 4.32
C GLY A 144 -6.34 -8.79 4.23
N VAL A 145 -7.19 -8.03 3.56
CA VAL A 145 -8.61 -8.39 3.38
C VAL A 145 -8.75 -9.69 2.58
N ILE A 146 -8.02 -9.82 1.46
CA ILE A 146 -8.06 -11.04 0.63
C ILE A 146 -7.60 -12.28 1.41
N LEU A 147 -6.53 -12.17 2.21
CA LEU A 147 -6.03 -13.26 3.04
C LEU A 147 -7.04 -13.66 4.12
N SER A 148 -7.75 -12.68 4.71
CA SER A 148 -8.83 -12.94 5.67
C SER A 148 -9.98 -13.72 5.02
N ASP A 149 -10.42 -13.32 3.84
CA ASP A 149 -11.47 -14.02 3.09
C ASP A 149 -11.06 -15.46 2.75
N VAL A 150 -9.83 -15.65 2.29
CA VAL A 150 -9.29 -16.98 1.99
C VAL A 150 -9.23 -17.85 3.26
N ALA A 151 -8.77 -17.29 4.38
CA ALA A 151 -8.72 -18.01 5.66
C ALA A 151 -10.12 -18.42 6.12
N GLN A 152 -11.09 -17.51 6.03
CA GLN A 152 -12.49 -17.81 6.36
C GLN A 152 -13.10 -18.85 5.42
N GLY A 153 -12.79 -18.77 4.12
CA GLY A 153 -13.13 -19.74 3.10
C GLY A 153 -12.65 -21.15 3.43
N LEU A 154 -11.36 -21.27 3.73
CA LEU A 154 -10.73 -22.55 4.09
C LEU A 154 -11.35 -23.14 5.35
N ILE A 155 -11.62 -22.33 6.37
CA ILE A 155 -12.22 -22.82 7.62
C ILE A 155 -13.65 -23.30 7.41
N ASN A 156 -14.44 -22.60 6.60
CA ASN A 156 -15.80 -23.04 6.27
C ASN A 156 -15.79 -24.36 5.49
N ILE A 157 -14.80 -24.58 4.63
CA ILE A 157 -14.62 -25.85 3.92
C ILE A 157 -14.25 -26.97 4.91
N ILE A 158 -13.24 -26.74 5.75
CA ILE A 158 -12.73 -27.74 6.71
C ILE A 158 -13.80 -28.14 7.74
N LEU A 159 -14.54 -27.16 8.26
CA LEU A 159 -15.61 -27.39 9.24
C LEU A 159 -16.95 -27.78 8.60
N ALA A 160 -16.97 -28.05 7.29
CA ALA A 160 -18.16 -28.41 6.52
C ALA A 160 -19.36 -27.45 6.72
N ARG A 161 -19.10 -26.17 7.00
CA ARG A 161 -20.18 -25.18 7.16
C ARG A 161 -20.94 -25.01 5.84
N PRO A 162 -22.27 -24.82 5.90
CA PRO A 162 -23.08 -24.51 4.73
C PRO A 162 -22.74 -23.12 4.19
N GLY A 163 -22.93 -22.94 2.88
CA GLY A 163 -22.67 -21.68 2.18
C GLY A 163 -21.42 -21.69 1.29
N THR A 164 -21.37 -20.73 0.38
CA THR A 164 -20.24 -20.46 -0.51
C THR A 164 -19.63 -19.12 -0.16
N ILE A 165 -18.30 -19.03 -0.10
CA ILE A 165 -17.59 -17.76 0.11
C ILE A 165 -17.11 -17.22 -1.24
N SER A 166 -17.36 -15.94 -1.47
CA SER A 166 -16.83 -15.20 -2.63
C SER A 166 -15.74 -14.25 -2.16
N VAL A 167 -14.49 -14.59 -2.42
CA VAL A 167 -13.31 -13.78 -2.06
C VAL A 167 -13.39 -12.45 -2.81
N GLY A 168 -13.38 -11.33 -2.07
CA GLY A 168 -13.58 -9.99 -2.63
C GLY A 168 -15.01 -9.72 -3.16
N GLY A 169 -15.98 -10.60 -2.89
CA GLY A 169 -17.39 -10.43 -3.24
C GLY A 169 -18.28 -10.13 -2.02
N ALA A 170 -19.61 -10.05 -2.22
CA ALA A 170 -20.62 -10.00 -1.14
C ALA A 170 -20.33 -9.05 0.05
N GLY A 171 -19.79 -7.85 -0.22
CA GLY A 171 -19.41 -6.85 0.79
C GLY A 171 -17.89 -6.77 1.07
N ALA A 172 -17.12 -7.80 0.73
CA ALA A 172 -15.66 -7.75 0.79
C ALA A 172 -15.07 -6.74 -0.21
N PHE A 173 -15.77 -6.45 -1.32
CA PHE A 173 -15.38 -5.36 -2.22
C PHE A 173 -15.29 -4.00 -1.50
N ASP A 174 -16.29 -3.67 -0.68
CA ASP A 174 -16.28 -2.45 0.15
C ASP A 174 -15.11 -2.48 1.13
N THR A 175 -14.90 -3.63 1.78
CA THR A 175 -13.79 -3.84 2.70
C THR A 175 -12.42 -3.61 2.04
N VAL A 176 -12.20 -4.17 0.84
CA VAL A 176 -10.94 -4.02 0.08
C VAL A 176 -10.72 -2.56 -0.33
N VAL A 177 -11.73 -1.92 -0.90
CA VAL A 177 -11.63 -0.53 -1.37
C VAL A 177 -11.40 0.44 -0.20
N ILE A 178 -12.17 0.30 0.88
CA ILE A 178 -11.99 1.14 2.08
C ILE A 178 -10.59 0.91 2.64
N SER A 179 -10.17 -0.35 2.80
CA SER A 179 -8.85 -0.70 3.33
C SER A 179 -7.71 -0.09 2.53
N MET A 180 -7.70 -0.25 1.20
CA MET A 180 -6.61 0.27 0.37
C MET A 180 -6.57 1.81 0.36
N ILE A 181 -7.72 2.48 0.34
CA ILE A 181 -7.80 3.94 0.34
C ILE A 181 -7.39 4.49 1.70
N VAL A 182 -7.90 3.94 2.80
CA VAL A 182 -7.52 4.33 4.17
C VAL A 182 -6.01 4.13 4.37
N ALA A 183 -5.48 2.96 4.00
CA ALA A 183 -4.06 2.67 4.15
C ALA A 183 -3.18 3.68 3.41
N VAL A 184 -3.50 3.95 2.14
CA VAL A 184 -2.73 4.90 1.32
C VAL A 184 -2.88 6.32 1.84
N PHE A 185 -4.10 6.76 2.16
CA PHE A 185 -4.38 8.10 2.66
C PHE A 185 -3.58 8.42 3.93
N PHE A 186 -3.61 7.53 4.93
CA PHE A 186 -2.83 7.72 6.15
C PHE A 186 -1.33 7.64 5.89
N SER A 187 -0.88 6.75 5.01
CA SER A 187 0.53 6.67 4.65
C SER A 187 1.04 7.92 3.91
N GLU A 188 0.18 8.63 3.20
CA GLU A 188 0.55 9.90 2.59
C GLU A 188 0.63 10.99 3.66
N ILE A 189 -0.46 11.25 4.39
CA ILE A 189 -0.51 12.38 5.32
C ILE A 189 0.49 12.23 6.47
N LEU A 190 0.49 11.07 7.12
CA LEU A 190 1.33 10.84 8.30
C LEU A 190 2.73 10.35 7.92
N GLY A 191 2.85 9.57 6.84
CA GLY A 191 4.15 9.10 6.37
C GLY A 191 5.02 10.25 5.87
N GLU A 192 4.45 11.25 5.18
CA GLU A 192 5.19 12.46 4.79
C GLU A 192 5.65 13.27 5.98
N THR A 193 4.76 13.45 6.96
CA THR A 193 5.07 14.19 8.18
C THR A 193 6.23 13.51 8.92
N ARG A 194 6.21 12.17 9.01
CA ARG A 194 7.31 11.42 9.62
C ARG A 194 8.62 11.51 8.83
N GLU A 195 8.56 11.41 7.51
CA GLU A 195 9.75 11.57 6.64
C GLU A 195 10.38 12.96 6.78
N LYS A 196 9.57 14.01 6.95
CA LYS A 196 10.06 15.37 7.20
C LYS A 196 10.71 15.52 8.58
N ILE A 197 10.06 15.00 9.63
CA ILE A 197 10.57 15.08 11.02
C ILE A 197 11.87 14.29 11.20
N GLN A 198 12.00 13.14 10.53
CA GLN A 198 13.20 12.29 10.59
C GLN A 198 14.36 12.80 9.70
N GLY A 199 14.33 14.08 9.30
CA GLY A 199 15.44 14.73 8.59
C GLY A 199 15.37 14.59 7.06
N GLY A 200 14.17 14.70 6.48
CA GLY A 200 13.97 14.67 5.03
C GLY A 200 14.95 15.58 4.30
N THR A 201 15.91 14.97 3.59
CA THR A 201 17.06 15.56 2.86
C THR A 201 18.40 15.71 3.61
N ALA A 202 18.67 14.93 4.67
CA ALA A 202 20.06 14.77 5.17
C ALA A 202 20.92 13.80 4.33
N LYS A 203 20.39 13.30 3.21
CA LYS A 203 21.04 12.29 2.34
C LYS A 203 21.00 12.61 0.85
N LYS A 204 20.76 13.88 0.47
CA LYS A 204 21.24 14.34 -0.84
C LYS A 204 22.67 14.78 -0.57
N ASN A 205 23.60 13.83 -0.65
CA ASN A 205 25.02 14.14 -0.63
C ASN A 205 25.24 15.32 -1.56
N THR A 206 25.68 16.41 -0.94
CA THR A 206 26.54 17.44 -1.50
C THR A 206 27.47 16.78 -2.51
N GLU A 207 27.08 16.76 -3.79
CA GLU A 207 28.07 16.58 -4.83
C GLU A 207 28.84 17.90 -4.90
N PRO A 208 30.17 17.91 -4.65
CA PRO A 208 30.99 19.10 -4.84
C PRO A 208 31.23 19.38 -6.34
N HIS A 209 30.25 19.06 -7.20
CA HIS A 209 30.39 19.17 -8.65
C HIS A 209 30.20 20.60 -9.17
N LEU A 210 29.67 21.51 -8.34
CA LEU A 210 29.58 22.94 -8.66
C LEU A 210 30.82 23.74 -8.23
N THR A 211 31.63 23.21 -7.31
CA THR A 211 32.86 23.87 -6.86
C THR A 211 34.03 23.64 -7.82
N SER A 212 34.06 22.52 -8.56
CA SER A 212 35.17 22.24 -9.50
C SER A 212 35.12 23.04 -10.79
N SER A 213 33.96 23.59 -11.18
CA SER A 213 33.83 24.43 -12.39
C SER A 213 34.16 25.90 -12.16
N LEU A 214 34.30 26.32 -10.89
CA LEU A 214 34.63 27.70 -10.49
C LEU A 214 36.07 27.84 -9.98
N LEU A 215 36.76 26.73 -9.75
CA LEU A 215 38.15 26.72 -9.31
C LEU A 215 39.05 26.63 -10.55
N SER A 216 39.95 27.59 -10.70
CA SER A 216 41.02 27.50 -11.68
C SER A 216 41.97 26.33 -11.32
N GLU A 217 42.64 25.72 -12.30
CA GLU A 217 43.58 24.61 -12.04
C GLU A 217 44.65 24.94 -10.99
N ASN A 218 44.99 26.23 -10.86
CA ASN A 218 45.94 26.74 -9.88
C ASN A 218 45.41 26.66 -8.45
N GLU A 219 44.11 26.94 -8.24
CA GLU A 219 43.48 26.83 -6.92
C GLU A 219 43.34 25.36 -6.49
N ILE A 220 43.05 24.46 -7.43
CA ILE A 220 43.01 23.01 -7.17
C ILE A 220 44.40 22.50 -6.75
N LYS A 221 45.48 22.97 -7.39
CA LYS A 221 46.86 22.64 -6.98
C LYS A 221 47.19 23.16 -5.58
N ALA A 222 46.86 24.42 -5.30
CA ALA A 222 47.11 25.03 -3.99
C ALA A 222 46.37 24.31 -2.86
N ILE A 223 45.12 23.88 -3.11
CA ILE A 223 44.33 23.10 -2.14
C ILE A 223 44.97 21.72 -1.92
N LYS A 224 45.33 20.99 -2.99
CA LYS A 224 45.98 19.68 -2.88
C LYS A 224 47.30 19.73 -2.11
N GLU A 225 48.10 20.78 -2.34
CA GLU A 225 49.38 20.96 -1.67
C GLU A 225 49.21 21.29 -0.17
N LYS A 226 48.16 22.04 0.17
CA LYS A 226 47.80 22.35 1.56
C LYS A 226 47.32 21.13 2.35
N TYR A 227 46.54 20.24 1.72
CA TYR A 227 46.13 18.98 2.36
C TYR A 227 47.30 17.98 2.48
N ARG A 228 48.17 17.89 1.46
CA ARG A 228 49.36 17.02 1.49
C ARG A 228 50.38 17.38 2.58
N LYS A 229 50.54 18.68 2.87
CA LYS A 229 51.37 19.14 4.01
C LYS A 229 50.74 18.83 5.36
N LYS A 230 49.40 18.86 5.44
CA LYS A 230 48.69 18.57 6.68
C LYS A 230 48.77 17.09 7.08
N ASP A 231 48.71 16.18 6.10
CA ASP A 231 48.86 14.74 6.34
C ASP A 231 50.31 14.34 6.67
N SER A 232 51.32 15.16 6.30
CA SER A 232 52.73 14.89 6.65
C SER A 232 53.12 15.39 8.04
N ASP A 233 52.43 16.40 8.57
CA ASP A 233 52.65 16.89 9.94
C ASP A 233 51.93 16.05 11.01
N ASP A 234 50.90 15.27 10.64
CA ASP A 234 50.15 14.39 11.56
C ASP A 234 50.79 12.99 11.71
N ASP A 235 51.71 12.59 10.83
CA ASP A 235 52.45 11.31 10.90
C ASP A 235 53.74 11.39 11.75
N GLU A 236 54.12 12.56 12.25
CA GLU A 236 55.35 12.79 13.04
C GLU A 236 55.12 13.03 14.55
N LYS A 237 53.97 12.60 15.11
CA LYS A 237 53.68 12.67 16.56
C LYS A 237 53.35 11.33 17.21
#